data_AF-A0AAW1LL51-F1
#
_entry.id   AF-A0AAW1LL51-F1
#
_cell.length_a   1.000
_cell.length_b   1.000
_cell.length_c   1.000
_cell.angle_alpha   90.00
_cell.angle_beta   90.00
_cell.angle_gamma   90.00
#
_symmetry.space_group_name_H-M   'P 1'
#
loop_
_entity.id
_entity.type
_entity.pdbx_description
1 polymer ?
#
loop_
_entity_poly.entity_id
_entity_poly.type
_entity_poly.pdbx_seq_one_letter_code
_entity_poly.pdbx_strand_id
1 'polypeptide(L)'
;MNIPSDGVTSTRLGKFDPTQRIRKRPLKLKLRSHDEVISVLRDTKKIKEIEKFKSVSLSKDRTPLQTSFYNNLKRQLKERLDAGEQDLYIRHFNDVPSFYNNLKRQLKERLDAGEQDLYIRHFNDVPKIVKRKASGN
;
A
#
# COMPACT_ATOMS: atom_id res chain seq x y z
N MET A 1 7.43 -19.91 -5.02
CA MET A 1 7.25 -19.05 -6.21
C MET A 1 8.28 -19.47 -7.23
N ASN A 2 7.85 -19.82 -8.44
CA ASN A 2 8.76 -20.13 -9.56
C ASN A 2 8.54 -19.04 -10.61
N ILE A 3 9.36 -17.99 -10.56
CA ILE A 3 9.37 -16.97 -11.62
C ILE A 3 10.41 -17.41 -12.63
N PRO A 4 10.02 -17.60 -13.89
CA PRO A 4 10.99 -17.95 -14.92
C PRO A 4 12.05 -16.84 -14.99
N SER A 5 13.31 -17.22 -14.95
CA SER A 5 14.43 -16.27 -15.00
C SER A 5 14.67 -15.70 -16.39
N ASP A 6 14.00 -16.24 -17.41
CA ASP A 6 14.14 -15.77 -18.78
C ASP A 6 13.59 -14.34 -18.90
N GLY A 7 14.30 -13.46 -19.60
CA GLY A 7 13.91 -12.05 -19.73
C GLY A 7 13.99 -11.20 -18.46
N VAL A 8 14.47 -11.72 -17.33
CA VAL A 8 14.83 -10.89 -16.17
C VAL A 8 16.16 -10.20 -16.46
N THR A 9 16.19 -8.88 -16.46
CA THR A 9 17.44 -8.11 -16.60
C THR A 9 17.80 -7.40 -15.30
N SER A 10 19.10 -7.25 -15.04
CA SER A 10 19.59 -6.59 -13.84
C SER A 10 20.66 -5.56 -14.18
N THR A 11 20.65 -4.45 -13.46
CA THR A 11 21.64 -3.37 -13.64
C THR A 11 21.91 -2.68 -12.30
N ARG A 12 23.18 -2.31 -12.03
CA ARG A 12 23.52 -1.53 -10.83
C ARG A 12 23.14 -0.06 -11.05
N LEU A 13 22.49 0.55 -10.06
CA LEU A 13 22.16 1.97 -10.09
C LEU A 13 23.29 2.83 -9.49
N GLY A 14 23.51 4.01 -10.07
CA GLY A 14 24.51 4.97 -9.63
C GLY A 14 25.93 4.74 -10.16
N LYS A 15 26.80 5.74 -9.97
CA LYS A 15 28.21 5.68 -10.39
C LYS A 15 28.98 4.73 -9.49
N PHE A 16 29.95 4.02 -10.08
CA PHE A 16 30.87 3.20 -9.31
C PHE A 16 31.82 4.11 -8.54
N ASP A 17 31.94 3.88 -7.24
CA ASP A 17 32.89 4.58 -6.37
C ASP A 17 33.78 3.53 -5.69
N PRO A 18 35.07 3.44 -6.03
CA PRO A 18 35.99 2.46 -5.45
C PRO A 18 36.32 2.74 -3.97
N THR A 19 36.07 3.95 -3.48
CA THR A 19 36.34 4.35 -2.08
C THR A 19 35.19 3.93 -1.15
N GLN A 20 33.97 3.84 -1.68
CA GLN A 20 32.76 3.54 -0.92
C GLN A 20 32.55 2.03 -0.75
N ARG A 21 33.35 1.38 0.11
CA ARG A 21 33.25 -0.08 0.37
C ARG A 21 32.02 -0.50 1.19
N ILE A 22 31.42 0.43 1.93
CA ILE A 22 30.36 0.13 2.92
C ILE A 22 28.97 0.06 2.25
N ARG A 23 28.67 0.93 1.28
CA ARG A 23 27.35 0.99 0.64
C ARG A 23 27.40 0.37 -0.76
N LYS A 24 26.91 -0.87 -0.87
CA LYS A 24 26.77 -1.53 -2.18
C LYS A 24 25.72 -0.80 -3.03
N ARG A 25 26.02 -0.62 -4.32
CA ARG A 25 25.09 -0.03 -5.28
C ARG A 25 23.81 -0.86 -5.40
N PRO A 26 22.61 -0.22 -5.41
CA PRO A 26 21.34 -0.92 -5.60
C PRO A 26 21.31 -1.69 -6.93
N LEU A 27 20.56 -2.79 -6.97
CA LEU A 27 20.22 -3.49 -8.21
C LEU A 27 18.83 -3.06 -8.64
N LYS A 28 18.72 -2.57 -9.88
CA LYS A 28 17.46 -2.48 -10.60
C LYS A 28 17.22 -3.80 -11.30
N LEU A 29 16.10 -4.42 -11.00
CA LEU A 29 15.61 -5.61 -11.68
C LEU A 29 14.46 -5.20 -12.59
N LYS A 30 14.49 -5.65 -13.84
CA LYS A 30 13.38 -5.52 -14.78
C LYS A 30 12.84 -6.91 -15.02
N LEU A 31 11.56 -7.10 -14.71
CA LEU A 31 10.81 -8.32 -14.97
C LEU A 31 9.94 -8.12 -16.23
N ARG A 32 9.33 -9.20 -16.72
CA ARG A 32 8.60 -9.18 -18.00
C ARG A 32 7.27 -8.47 -17.90
N SER A 33 6.58 -8.69 -16.78
CA SER A 33 5.24 -8.18 -16.54
C SER A 33 5.16 -7.46 -15.20
N HIS A 34 4.18 -6.56 -15.09
CA HIS A 34 3.85 -5.91 -13.83
C HIS A 34 3.43 -6.91 -12.76
N ASP A 35 2.66 -7.94 -13.14
CA ASP A 35 2.17 -8.96 -12.21
C ASP A 35 3.31 -9.74 -11.55
N GLU A 36 4.36 -10.07 -12.31
CA GLU A 36 5.58 -10.68 -11.76
C GLU A 36 6.26 -9.77 -10.73
N VAL A 37 6.38 -8.46 -11.01
CA VAL A 37 6.94 -7.49 -10.05
C VAL A 37 6.11 -7.47 -8.77
N ILE A 38 4.78 -7.40 -8.88
CA ILE A 38 3.88 -7.42 -7.73
C ILE A 38 4.04 -8.71 -6.93
N SER A 39 4.14 -9.84 -7.62
CA SER A 39 4.32 -11.16 -7.01
C SER A 39 5.60 -11.20 -6.18
N VAL A 40 6.75 -10.83 -6.74
CA VAL A 40 8.04 -10.76 -6.02
C VAL A 40 7.94 -9.88 -4.78
N LEU A 41 7.35 -8.69 -4.94
CA LEU A 41 7.25 -7.73 -3.84
C LEU A 41 6.36 -8.24 -2.71
N ARG A 42 5.27 -8.95 -3.01
CA ARG A 42 4.40 -9.57 -2.00
C ARG A 42 5.14 -10.66 -1.21
N ASP A 43 5.97 -11.44 -1.88
CA ASP A 43 6.72 -12.55 -1.29
C ASP A 43 8.06 -12.11 -0.64
N THR A 44 8.35 -10.80 -0.57
CA THR A 44 9.55 -10.27 0.10
C THR A 44 9.75 -10.81 1.52
N LYS A 45 8.67 -11.06 2.27
CA LYS A 45 8.76 -11.66 3.62
C LYS A 45 9.34 -13.07 3.56
N LYS A 46 8.84 -13.93 2.66
CA LYS A 46 9.33 -15.30 2.45
C LYS A 46 10.77 -15.30 1.97
N ILE A 47 11.15 -14.36 1.10
CA ILE A 47 12.54 -14.22 0.65
C ILE A 47 13.48 -13.98 1.83
N LYS A 48 13.05 -13.17 2.81
CA LYS A 48 13.84 -12.86 4.01
C LYS A 48 13.93 -13.99 5.02
N GLU A 49 13.08 -15.03 4.92
CA GLU A 49 13.19 -16.25 5.73
C GLU A 49 14.41 -17.10 5.32
N ILE A 50 14.90 -16.91 4.09
CA ILE A 50 16.15 -17.52 3.63
C ILE A 50 17.31 -16.73 4.25
N GLU A 51 18.12 -17.37 5.09
CA GLU A 51 19.19 -16.71 5.87
C GLU A 51 20.14 -15.87 4.99
N LYS A 52 20.42 -16.33 3.75
CA LYS A 52 21.23 -15.63 2.76
C LYS A 52 20.67 -14.26 2.34
N PHE A 53 19.35 -14.08 2.39
CA PHE A 53 18.66 -12.87 1.91
C PHE A 53 18.00 -12.05 3.02
N LYS A 54 18.21 -12.41 4.28
CA LYS A 54 17.64 -11.76 5.47
C LYS A 54 17.86 -10.25 5.52
N SER A 55 19.05 -9.81 5.10
CA SER A 55 19.44 -8.38 5.08
C SER A 55 19.10 -7.66 3.78
N VAL A 56 18.53 -8.35 2.78
CA VAL A 56 18.18 -7.74 1.49
C VAL A 56 16.87 -6.98 1.63
N SER A 57 16.84 -5.75 1.10
CA SER A 57 15.63 -4.97 0.90
C SER A 57 15.19 -5.03 -0.55
N LEU A 58 13.88 -5.21 -0.76
CA LEU A 58 13.24 -5.11 -2.06
C LEU A 58 12.21 -3.99 -2.00
N SER A 59 12.22 -3.12 -3.00
CA SER A 59 11.28 -2.02 -3.12
C SER A 59 10.91 -1.79 -4.58
N LYS A 60 9.71 -1.24 -4.83
CA LYS A 60 9.34 -0.74 -6.16
C LYS A 60 10.30 0.39 -6.56
N ASP A 61 10.64 0.44 -7.84
CA ASP A 61 11.23 1.63 -8.44
C ASP A 61 10.17 2.73 -8.45
N ARG A 62 10.41 3.81 -7.72
CA ARG A 62 9.46 4.91 -7.54
C ARG A 62 10.15 6.21 -7.86
N THR A 63 9.45 7.09 -8.54
CA THR A 63 9.95 8.46 -8.74
C THR A 63 9.99 9.20 -7.40
N PRO A 64 10.78 10.28 -7.29
CA PRO A 64 10.77 11.14 -6.10
C PRO A 64 9.36 11.67 -5.78
N LEU A 65 8.58 12.03 -6.80
CA LEU A 65 7.20 12.51 -6.64
C LEU A 65 6.26 11.43 -6.11
N GLN A 66 6.36 10.19 -6.62
CA GLN A 66 5.58 9.07 -6.07
C GLN A 66 5.95 8.77 -4.62
N THR A 67 7.24 8.91 -4.29
CA THR A 67 7.75 8.70 -2.93
C THR A 67 7.23 9.78 -1.98
N SER A 68 7.29 11.06 -2.38
CA SER A 68 6.77 12.16 -1.57
C SER A 68 5.26 12.07 -1.38
N PHE A 69 4.51 11.75 -2.44
CA PHE A 69 3.07 11.51 -2.38
C PHE A 69 2.72 10.40 -1.38
N TYR A 70 3.39 9.26 -1.47
CA TYR A 70 3.15 8.13 -0.58
C TYR A 70 3.54 8.43 0.88
N ASN A 71 4.62 9.17 1.10
CA ASN A 71 5.02 9.61 2.44
C ASN A 71 4.02 10.60 3.04
N ASN A 72 3.48 11.50 2.23
CA ASN A 72 2.43 12.42 2.63
C ASN A 72 1.15 11.66 3.03
N LEU A 73 0.72 10.68 2.23
CA LEU A 73 -0.40 9.79 2.57
C LEU A 73 -0.18 9.05 3.89
N LYS A 74 1.04 8.54 4.13
CA LYS A 74 1.37 7.89 5.42
C LYS A 74 1.30 8.84 6.60
N ARG A 75 1.76 10.09 6.42
CA ARG A 75 1.68 11.11 7.46
C ARG A 75 0.22 11.44 7.78
N GLN A 76 -0.58 11.72 6.75
CA GLN A 76 -2.03 11.95 6.88
C GLN A 76 -2.75 10.75 7.53
N LEU A 77 -2.39 9.51 7.16
CA LEU A 77 -2.93 8.32 7.80
C LEU A 77 -2.71 8.37 9.31
N LYS A 78 -1.46 8.62 9.72
CA LYS A 78 -1.08 8.70 11.12
C LYS A 78 -1.83 9.82 11.84
N GLU A 79 -1.84 11.03 11.28
CA GLU A 79 -2.55 12.18 11.85
C GLU A 79 -4.04 11.87 12.09
N ARG A 80 -4.70 11.19 11.16
CA ARG A 80 -6.11 10.81 11.28
C ARG A 80 -6.34 9.71 12.30
N LEU A 81 -5.47 8.70 12.35
CA LEU A 81 -5.51 7.67 13.39
C LEU A 81 -5.29 8.28 14.78
N ASP A 82 -4.33 9.20 14.91
CA ASP A 82 -4.01 9.92 16.15
C ASP A 82 -5.18 10.84 16.58
N ALA A 83 -5.94 11.38 15.61
CA ALA A 83 -7.17 12.14 15.85
C ALA A 83 -8.39 11.27 16.22
N GLY A 84 -8.24 9.95 16.29
CA GLY A 84 -9.28 9.01 16.70
C GLY A 84 -10.12 8.42 15.56
N GLU A 85 -9.77 8.68 14.30
CA GLU A 85 -10.39 7.94 13.19
C GLU A 85 -9.98 6.46 13.27
N GLN A 86 -10.95 5.55 13.17
CA GLN A 86 -10.71 4.12 13.23
C GLN A 86 -10.78 3.48 11.85
N ASP A 87 -10.11 2.34 11.70
CA ASP A 87 -10.20 1.45 10.52
C ASP A 87 -9.79 2.05 9.19
N LEU A 88 -9.03 3.14 9.23
CA LEU A 88 -8.44 3.79 8.07
C LEU A 88 -7.15 3.05 7.68
N TYR A 89 -6.99 2.73 6.40
CA TYR A 89 -5.78 2.12 5.86
C TYR A 89 -5.52 2.61 4.43
N ILE A 90 -4.27 2.48 3.98
CA ILE A 90 -3.90 2.77 2.60
C ILE A 90 -4.06 1.49 1.77
N ARG A 91 -4.87 1.54 0.72
CA ARG A 91 -4.98 0.48 -0.28
C ARG A 91 -4.58 1.05 -1.64
N HIS A 92 -4.07 0.18 -2.52
CA HIS A 92 -3.80 0.55 -3.91
C HIS A 92 -4.98 0.12 -4.77
N PHE A 93 -5.56 1.05 -5.51
CA PHE A 93 -6.58 0.81 -6.52
C PHE A 93 -6.05 1.33 -7.86
N ASN A 94 -5.99 0.47 -8.88
CA ASN A 94 -5.33 0.76 -10.16
C ASN A 94 -3.92 1.38 -9.99
N ASP A 95 -3.13 0.77 -9.09
CA ASP A 95 -1.78 1.22 -8.70
C ASP A 95 -1.67 2.61 -8.04
N VAL A 96 -2.79 3.30 -7.78
CA VAL A 96 -2.81 4.56 -7.04
C VAL A 96 -3.10 4.28 -5.56
N PRO A 97 -2.22 4.70 -4.63
CA PRO A 97 -2.49 4.56 -3.20
C PRO A 97 -3.55 5.59 -2.78
N SER A 98 -4.55 5.14 -2.03
CA SER A 98 -5.64 5.97 -1.52
C SER A 98 -6.12 5.47 -0.16
N PHE A 99 -6.85 6.33 0.56
CA PHE A 99 -7.47 5.99 1.83
C PHE A 99 -8.69 5.10 1.66
N TYR A 100 -8.79 4.07 2.49
CA TYR A 100 -9.94 3.19 2.58
C TYR A 100 -10.31 2.95 4.03
N ASN A 101 -11.60 2.77 4.27
CA ASN A 101 -12.14 2.44 5.59
C ASN A 101 -12.87 1.11 5.53
N ASN A 102 -12.91 0.37 6.65
CA ASN A 102 -13.78 -0.79 6.78
C ASN A 102 -15.21 -0.39 7.17
N LEU A 103 -15.90 0.28 6.23
CA LEU A 103 -17.23 0.84 6.48
C LEU A 103 -18.28 -0.20 6.88
N LYS A 104 -18.12 -1.47 6.46
CA LYS A 104 -19.03 -2.55 6.87
C LYS A 104 -18.91 -2.86 8.36
N ARG A 105 -17.68 -2.91 8.88
CA ARG A 105 -17.44 -3.09 10.31
C ARG A 105 -17.95 -1.89 11.10
N GLN A 106 -17.59 -0.68 10.69
CA GLN A 106 -18.07 0.54 11.34
C GLN A 106 -19.60 0.65 11.34
N LEU A 107 -20.26 0.26 10.25
CA LEU A 107 -21.72 0.23 10.18
C LEU A 107 -22.28 -0.76 11.21
N LYS A 108 -21.72 -1.97 11.27
CA LYS A 108 -22.15 -3.00 12.22
C LYS A 108 -21.99 -2.54 13.67
N GLU A 109 -20.83 -2.02 14.04
CA GLU A 109 -20.56 -1.53 15.40
C GLU A 109 -21.52 -0.41 15.82
N ARG A 110 -21.87 0.49 14.90
CA ARG A 110 -22.82 1.57 15.18
C ARG A 110 -24.26 1.05 15.33
N LEU A 111 -24.66 0.09 14.50
CA LEU A 111 -25.95 -0.59 14.64
C LEU A 111 -26.03 -1.35 15.97
N ASP A 112 -24.97 -2.07 16.35
CA ASP A 112 -24.86 -2.81 17.62
C ASP A 112 -24.85 -1.85 18.83
N ALA A 113 -24.29 -0.65 18.69
CA ALA A 113 -24.35 0.42 19.69
C ALA A 113 -25.74 1.10 19.81
N GLY A 114 -26.72 0.65 19.03
CA GLY A 114 -28.11 1.12 19.09
C GLY A 114 -28.42 2.30 18.16
N GLU A 115 -27.49 2.74 17.29
CA GLU A 115 -27.85 3.67 16.23
C GLU A 115 -28.71 2.95 15.18
N GLN A 116 -29.87 3.51 14.84
CA GLN A 116 -30.76 2.94 13.84
C GLN A 116 -30.66 3.68 12.50
N ASP A 117 -31.22 3.07 11.44
CA ASP A 117 -31.36 3.66 10.10
C ASP A 117 -30.05 4.07 9.39
N LEU A 118 -28.94 3.42 9.76
CA LEU A 118 -27.66 3.61 9.09
C LEU A 118 -27.51 2.68 7.87
N TYR A 119 -26.93 3.20 6.80
CA TYR A 119 -26.58 2.40 5.61
C TYR A 119 -25.37 3.00 4.89
N ILE A 120 -24.72 2.20 4.04
CA ILE A 120 -23.63 2.68 3.19
C ILE A 120 -24.23 3.24 1.90
N ARG A 121 -23.86 4.48 1.55
CA ARG A 121 -24.19 5.11 0.27
C ARG A 121 -22.91 5.55 -0.44
N HIS A 122 -22.86 5.36 -1.76
CA HIS A 122 -21.77 5.87 -2.59
C HIS A 122 -22.04 7.32 -2.98
N PHE A 123 -21.06 8.19 -2.73
CA PHE A 123 -21.03 9.57 -3.20
C PHE A 123 -19.78 9.74 -4.05
N ASN A 124 -19.94 9.94 -5.37
CA ASN A 124 -18.82 10.00 -6.33
C ASN A 124 -17.86 8.81 -6.15
N ASP A 125 -18.41 7.59 -6.13
CA ASP A 125 -17.70 6.32 -5.90
C ASP A 125 -16.99 6.17 -4.54
N VAL A 126 -17.16 7.14 -3.64
CA VAL A 126 -16.68 7.04 -2.25
C VAL A 126 -17.81 6.54 -1.35
N PRO A 127 -17.72 5.31 -0.81
CA PRO A 127 -18.70 4.81 0.14
C PRO A 127 -18.64 5.60 1.46
N LYS A 128 -19.81 5.92 2.02
CA LYS A 128 -19.96 6.60 3.32
C LYS A 128 -21.15 6.03 4.09
N ILE A 129 -21.07 5.99 5.41
CA ILE A 129 -22.21 5.65 6.28
C ILE A 129 -23.09 6.89 6.44
N VAL A 130 -24.38 6.74 6.18
CA VAL A 130 -25.39 7.81 6.27
C VAL A 130 -26.63 7.32 7.01
N LYS A 131 -27.30 8.23 7.72
CA LYS A 131 -28.64 8.00 8.29
C LYS A 131 -29.70 8.21 7.21
N ARG A 132 -30.74 7.36 7.16
CA ARG A 132 -31.94 7.70 6.39
C ARG A 132 -32.57 8.94 7.04
N LYS A 133 -32.88 9.96 6.24
CA LYS A 133 -33.81 11.00 6.69
C LYS A 133 -35.19 10.35 6.74
N ALA A 134 -35.91 10.51 7.84
CA ALA A 134 -37.35 10.29 7.84
C ALA A 134 -37.94 11.18 6.73
N SER A 135 -38.77 10.59 5.88
CA SER A 135 -39.60 11.34 4.94
C SER A 135 -40.46 12.28 5.77
N GLY A 136 -40.09 13.56 5.79
CA GLY A 136 -40.97 14.62 6.30
C GLY A 136 -42.21 14.65 5.40
N ASN A 137 -43.37 14.59 6.05
CA ASN A 137 -44.67 14.87 5.45
C ASN A 137 -44.68 16.23 4.75
#